data_AF-H9NM11-F1
#
_entry.id   AF-H9NM11-F1
#
_cell.length_a   1.000
_cell.length_b   1.000
_cell.length_c   1.000
_cell.angle_alpha   90.00
_cell.angle_beta   90.00
_cell.angle_gamma   90.00
#
_symmetry.space_group_name_H-M   'P 1'
#
loop_
_entity.id
_entity.type
_entity.pdbx_description
1 polymer ?
#
loop_
_entity_poly.entity_id
_entity_poly.type
_entity_poly.pdbx_seq_one_letter_code
_entity_poly.pdbx_strand_id
1 'polypeptide(L)'
;QLNATASDVKSDVSALQKIQEMGGLELVMPGAFAEMGDCDSAAYDGRTVVDFPLTGVSVTLPSLAGDFNAMTFSEQIPGPTLRVTQGDVVRMTLTVPEGEATPHGNDMHASQVTAVPTFGAVQPGTSKTYCYIAEVPGVFKYHCSGANV
;
A
#
# COMPACT_ATOMS: atom_id res chain seq x y z
N GLN A 1 30.57 -0.60 -20.27
CA GLN A 1 30.09 -0.56 -21.68
C GLN A 1 28.70 -1.17 -21.72
N LEU A 2 27.67 -0.35 -21.85
CA LEU A 2 26.34 -0.73 -22.36
C LEU A 2 25.92 0.44 -23.26
N ASN A 3 25.92 0.16 -24.56
CA ASN A 3 25.49 1.07 -25.63
C ASN A 3 23.96 1.08 -25.66
N ALA A 4 23.35 2.20 -25.31
CA ALA A 4 21.99 2.54 -25.73
C ALA A 4 22.10 3.74 -26.66
N THR A 5 21.94 3.48 -27.95
CA THR A 5 21.90 4.45 -29.03
C THR A 5 20.79 5.48 -28.80
N ALA A 6 21.15 6.75 -28.92
CA ALA A 6 20.22 7.88 -28.92
C ALA A 6 19.12 7.64 -29.97
N SER A 7 17.88 7.54 -29.52
CA SER A 7 16.72 7.64 -30.38
C SER A 7 16.43 9.13 -30.57
N ASP A 8 16.42 9.59 -31.81
CA ASP A 8 16.26 11.00 -32.21
C ASP A 8 14.97 11.64 -31.65
N VAL A 9 15.12 12.41 -30.58
CA VAL A 9 14.08 13.32 -30.05
C VAL A 9 14.07 14.58 -30.92
N LYS A 10 13.36 14.54 -32.05
CA LYS A 10 13.10 15.75 -32.88
C LYS A 10 11.62 16.02 -33.19
N SER A 11 10.69 15.24 -32.65
CA SER A 11 9.23 15.43 -32.85
C SER A 11 8.49 16.11 -31.68
N ASP A 12 9.09 16.19 -30.49
CA ASP A 12 8.33 16.42 -29.25
C ASP A 12 8.08 17.89 -28.91
N VAL A 13 8.76 18.82 -29.58
CA VAL A 13 8.55 20.27 -29.37
C VAL A 13 7.15 20.68 -29.81
N SER A 14 6.64 20.11 -30.91
CA SER A 14 5.31 20.47 -31.45
C SER A 14 4.16 19.95 -30.57
N ALA A 15 4.33 18.79 -29.93
CA ALA A 15 3.33 18.21 -29.05
C ALA A 15 3.27 18.96 -27.72
N LEU A 16 4.42 19.28 -27.13
CA LEU A 16 4.51 20.06 -25.88
C LEU A 16 3.98 21.48 -26.07
N GLN A 17 4.27 22.11 -27.21
CA GLN A 17 3.79 23.45 -27.52
C GLN A 17 2.27 23.46 -27.73
N LYS A 18 1.69 22.46 -28.40
CA LYS A 18 0.24 22.29 -28.50
C LYS A 18 -0.43 22.06 -27.15
N ILE A 19 0.19 21.30 -26.25
CA ILE A 19 -0.31 21.11 -24.88
C ILE A 19 -0.36 22.46 -24.14
N GLN A 20 0.68 23.28 -24.27
CA GLN A 20 0.69 24.63 -23.68
C GLN A 20 -0.36 25.55 -24.32
N GLU A 21 -0.51 25.52 -25.65
CA GLU A 21 -1.54 26.29 -26.38
C GLU A 21 -2.97 25.86 -26.04
N MET A 22 -3.18 24.60 -25.64
CA MET A 22 -4.46 24.09 -25.13
C MET A 22 -4.70 24.40 -23.64
N GLY A 23 -3.82 25.18 -22.99
CA GLY A 23 -3.96 25.55 -21.58
C GLY A 23 -3.18 24.69 -20.60
N GLY A 24 -2.30 23.80 -21.08
CA GLY A 24 -1.50 22.89 -20.26
C GLY A 24 -2.25 21.63 -19.84
N LEU A 25 -1.53 20.69 -19.23
CA LEU A 25 -2.14 19.54 -18.56
C LEU A 25 -2.31 19.88 -17.08
N GLU A 26 -3.56 20.00 -16.65
CA GLU A 26 -3.89 20.10 -15.22
C GLU A 26 -4.07 18.68 -14.66
N LEU A 27 -3.03 18.18 -13.98
CA LEU A 27 -3.10 16.92 -13.26
C LEU A 27 -3.86 17.17 -11.96
N VAL A 28 -5.19 17.01 -12.00
CA VAL A 28 -6.02 17.03 -10.80
C VAL A 28 -5.79 15.73 -10.04
N MET A 29 -4.98 15.79 -8.98
CA MET A 29 -4.98 14.76 -7.96
C MET A 29 -6.15 15.07 -7.02
N PRO A 30 -7.19 14.21 -6.93
CA PRO A 30 -8.23 14.37 -5.92
C PRO A 30 -7.61 14.55 -4.53
N GLY A 31 -8.20 15.39 -3.68
CA GLY A 31 -7.66 15.67 -2.33
C GLY A 31 -7.46 14.41 -1.45
N ALA A 32 -8.12 13.30 -1.80
CA ALA A 32 -7.89 11.99 -1.21
C ALA A 32 -6.44 11.48 -1.35
N PHE A 33 -5.71 11.92 -2.38
CA PHE A 33 -4.29 11.62 -2.56
C PHE A 33 -3.35 12.53 -1.76
N ALA A 34 -3.85 13.60 -1.15
CA ALA A 34 -3.03 14.57 -0.42
C ALA A 34 -2.87 14.24 1.08
N GLU A 35 -3.87 13.56 1.68
CA GLU A 35 -3.97 13.30 3.13
C GLU A 35 -3.75 11.82 3.45
N MET A 36 -2.71 11.22 2.85
CA MET A 36 -2.55 9.77 2.82
C MET A 36 -1.78 9.25 4.04
N GLY A 37 -2.45 8.38 4.82
CA GLY A 37 -1.84 7.59 5.88
C GLY A 37 -1.99 8.16 7.29
N ASP A 38 -2.36 9.43 7.45
CA ASP A 38 -2.78 9.98 8.75
C ASP A 38 -4.21 9.54 9.07
N CYS A 39 -4.47 9.15 10.31
CA CYS A 39 -5.77 8.69 10.78
C CYS A 39 -6.67 9.82 11.30
N ASP A 40 -6.16 11.05 11.40
CA ASP A 40 -6.87 12.20 11.98
C ASP A 40 -7.34 13.21 10.91
N SER A 41 -7.40 12.81 9.64
CA SER A 41 -7.82 13.69 8.55
C SER A 41 -9.29 14.12 8.69
N ALA A 42 -9.57 15.41 8.49
CA ALA A 42 -10.95 15.94 8.42
C ALA A 42 -11.78 15.28 7.31
N ALA A 43 -11.15 14.69 6.29
CA ALA A 43 -11.85 13.91 5.26
C ALA A 43 -12.57 12.67 5.83
N TYR A 44 -12.22 12.25 7.05
CA TYR A 44 -12.76 11.08 7.72
C TYR A 44 -13.97 11.39 8.61
N ASP A 45 -14.27 12.67 8.85
CA ASP A 45 -15.37 13.09 9.72
C ASP A 45 -16.71 12.51 9.25
N GLY A 46 -17.42 11.86 10.17
CA GLY A 46 -18.73 11.26 9.92
C GLY A 46 -18.72 9.94 9.12
N ARG A 47 -17.55 9.42 8.75
CA ARG A 47 -17.42 8.12 8.09
C ARG A 47 -17.33 6.99 9.12
N THR A 48 -17.75 5.79 8.72
CA THR A 48 -17.53 4.59 9.52
C THR A 48 -16.06 4.20 9.44
N VAL A 49 -15.41 4.03 10.59
CA VAL A 49 -14.05 3.50 10.67
C VAL A 49 -14.11 2.00 10.90
N VAL A 50 -13.45 1.24 10.04
CA VAL A 50 -13.30 -0.21 10.14
C VAL A 50 -11.85 -0.53 10.48
N ASP A 51 -11.65 -1.12 11.66
CA ASP A 51 -10.36 -1.56 12.13
C ASP A 51 -9.91 -2.85 11.45
N PHE A 52 -8.67 -2.88 10.99
CA PHE A 52 -8.04 -4.07 10.43
C PHE A 52 -6.68 -4.33 11.09
N PRO A 53 -6.69 -4.91 12.32
CA PRO A 53 -5.46 -5.30 13.00
C PRO A 53 -4.91 -6.60 12.41
N LEU A 54 -3.63 -6.56 12.02
CA LEU A 54 -2.88 -7.71 11.53
C LEU A 54 -1.62 -7.90 12.35
N THR A 55 -1.21 -9.16 12.51
CA THR A 55 0.08 -9.51 13.13
C THR A 55 0.97 -10.18 12.09
N GLY A 56 2.14 -9.60 11.80
CA GLY A 56 3.13 -10.23 10.93
C GLY A 56 3.91 -11.27 11.73
N VAL A 57 3.77 -12.56 11.37
CA VAL A 57 4.45 -13.66 12.06
C VAL A 57 4.98 -14.73 11.12
N SER A 58 6.10 -15.31 11.50
CA SER A 58 6.72 -16.45 10.83
C SER A 58 6.24 -17.76 11.45
N VAL A 59 5.69 -18.66 10.64
CA VAL A 59 5.21 -19.97 11.07
C VAL A 59 5.82 -21.07 10.21
N THR A 60 6.02 -22.24 10.81
CA THR A 60 6.35 -23.47 10.07
C THR A 60 5.07 -24.22 9.77
N LEU A 61 4.84 -24.51 8.49
CA LEU A 61 3.65 -25.22 8.03
C LEU A 61 4.03 -26.56 7.37
N PRO A 62 3.21 -27.60 7.55
CA PRO A 62 3.45 -28.89 6.92
C PRO A 62 3.10 -28.85 5.42
N SER A 63 3.82 -29.62 4.62
CA SER A 63 3.47 -29.91 3.22
C SER A 63 3.76 -31.36 2.85
N LEU A 64 3.27 -31.81 1.69
CA LEU A 64 3.56 -33.16 1.17
C LEU A 64 5.06 -33.42 0.92
N ALA A 65 5.86 -32.36 0.78
CA ALA A 65 7.31 -32.43 0.54
C ALA A 65 8.13 -32.20 1.83
N GLY A 66 7.48 -32.11 2.99
CA GLY A 66 8.10 -31.71 4.26
C GLY A 66 7.66 -30.32 4.70
N ASP A 67 8.13 -29.90 5.87
CA ASP A 67 7.78 -28.60 6.44
C ASP A 67 8.41 -27.44 5.65
N PHE A 68 7.71 -26.32 5.60
CA PHE A 68 8.23 -25.07 5.03
C PHE A 68 7.95 -23.88 5.97
N ASN A 69 8.81 -22.87 5.89
CA ASN A 69 8.65 -21.63 6.64
C ASN A 69 7.84 -20.62 5.82
N ALA A 70 6.86 -20.00 6.46
CA ALA A 70 5.98 -19.02 5.84
C ALA A 70 5.88 -17.76 6.69
N MET A 71 5.83 -16.61 6.02
CA MET A 71 5.47 -15.33 6.63
C MET A 71 3.97 -15.11 6.41
N THR A 72 3.25 -14.81 7.49
CA THR A 72 1.79 -14.77 7.49
C THR A 72 1.28 -13.47 8.08
N PHE A 73 0.03 -13.15 7.74
CA PHE A 73 -0.74 -12.16 8.48
C PHE A 73 -1.70 -12.92 9.40
N SER A 74 -1.50 -12.76 10.70
CA SER A 74 -2.32 -13.37 11.76
C SER A 74 -2.40 -14.90 11.63
N GLU A 75 -1.25 -15.54 11.45
CA GLU A 75 -1.07 -17.01 11.38
C GLU A 75 -1.85 -17.71 10.27
N GLN A 76 -2.33 -16.96 9.28
CA GLN A 76 -3.17 -17.47 8.20
C GLN A 76 -2.54 -17.30 6.82
N ILE A 77 -2.75 -18.31 5.97
CA ILE A 77 -2.44 -18.28 4.54
C ILE A 77 -3.67 -18.77 3.75
N PRO A 78 -4.31 -17.91 2.93
CA PRO A 78 -4.07 -16.46 2.84
C PRO A 78 -4.41 -15.75 4.16
N GLY A 79 -3.94 -14.51 4.32
CA GLY A 79 -4.33 -13.70 5.49
C GLY A 79 -5.83 -13.38 5.53
N PRO A 80 -6.33 -12.82 6.65
CA PRO A 80 -7.75 -12.50 6.83
C PRO A 80 -8.31 -11.61 5.72
N THR A 81 -9.53 -11.89 5.25
CA THR A 81 -10.21 -11.00 4.30
C THR A 81 -10.87 -9.84 5.03
N LEU A 82 -10.49 -8.60 4.67
CA LEU A 82 -11.20 -7.40 5.09
C LEU A 82 -12.40 -7.15 4.17
N ARG A 83 -13.58 -6.92 4.75
CA ARG A 83 -14.78 -6.47 4.02
C ARG A 83 -15.25 -5.14 4.58
N VAL A 84 -15.43 -4.17 3.69
CA VAL A 84 -15.86 -2.79 3.99
C VAL A 84 -16.88 -2.33 2.97
N THR A 85 -17.54 -1.22 3.25
CA THR A 85 -18.43 -0.52 2.31
C THR A 85 -17.66 0.63 1.65
N GLN A 86 -18.00 0.93 0.39
CA GLN A 86 -17.42 2.08 -0.29
C GLN A 86 -17.63 3.35 0.55
N GLY A 87 -16.56 4.11 0.78
CA GLY A 87 -16.56 5.33 1.58
C GLY A 87 -16.25 5.13 3.06
N ASP A 88 -16.16 3.89 3.56
CA ASP A 88 -15.63 3.61 4.91
C ASP A 88 -14.15 3.98 4.99
N VAL A 89 -13.69 4.31 6.19
CA VAL A 89 -12.27 4.52 6.48
C VAL A 89 -11.70 3.20 7.00
N VAL A 90 -10.69 2.68 6.31
CA VAL A 90 -9.93 1.52 6.77
C VAL A 90 -8.79 2.02 7.63
N ARG A 91 -8.75 1.57 8.89
CA ARG A 91 -7.62 1.78 9.80
C ARG A 91 -6.82 0.49 9.88
N MET A 92 -5.77 0.40 9.06
CA MET A 92 -4.89 -0.75 9.03
C MET A 92 -3.84 -0.59 10.12
N THR A 93 -3.71 -1.59 11.00
CA THR A 93 -2.59 -1.67 11.94
C THR A 93 -1.84 -2.98 11.76
N LEU A 94 -0.53 -2.90 11.52
CA LEU A 94 0.36 -4.06 11.47
C LEU A 94 1.23 -4.04 12.72
N THR A 95 1.17 -5.11 13.48
CA THR A 95 2.07 -5.38 14.61
C THR A 95 3.04 -6.48 14.24
N VAL A 96 4.32 -6.30 14.54
CA VAL A 96 5.34 -7.34 14.42
C VAL A 96 5.86 -7.65 15.82
N PRO A 97 5.66 -8.87 16.37
CA PRO A 97 6.14 -9.24 17.70
C PRO A 97 7.67 -9.13 17.84
N GLU A 98 8.16 -8.92 19.05
CA GLU A 98 9.61 -8.75 19.34
C GLU A 98 10.45 -9.98 18.98
N GLY A 99 9.85 -11.18 19.01
CA GLY A 99 10.53 -12.44 18.68
C GLY A 99 10.66 -12.73 17.18
N GLU A 100 10.11 -11.89 16.30
CA GLU A 100 10.22 -12.10 14.86
C GLU A 100 11.61 -11.77 14.34
N ALA A 101 12.11 -12.62 13.44
CA ALA A 101 13.44 -12.44 12.84
C ALA A 101 13.47 -11.37 11.74
N THR A 102 12.33 -11.08 11.12
CA THR A 102 12.24 -10.21 9.95
C THR A 102 11.20 -9.11 10.15
N PRO A 103 11.52 -7.87 9.76
CA PRO A 103 10.51 -6.82 9.62
C PRO A 103 9.46 -7.19 8.56
N HIS A 104 8.25 -6.70 8.76
CA HIS A 104 7.16 -6.82 7.77
C HIS A 104 6.67 -5.45 7.32
N GLY A 105 5.95 -5.42 6.22
CA GLY A 105 5.16 -4.26 5.82
C GLY A 105 3.79 -4.71 5.32
N ASN A 106 2.95 -3.77 4.93
CA ASN A 106 1.60 -4.07 4.45
C ASN A 106 1.21 -3.04 3.39
N ASP A 107 1.05 -3.52 2.17
CA ASP A 107 0.57 -2.77 1.00
C ASP A 107 -0.87 -3.20 0.70
N MET A 108 -1.82 -2.28 0.87
CA MET A 108 -3.23 -2.48 0.54
C MET A 108 -3.51 -1.81 -0.80
N HIS A 109 -3.75 -2.57 -1.87
CA HIS A 109 -3.95 -2.00 -3.22
C HIS A 109 -5.17 -1.08 -3.31
N ALA A 110 -6.16 -1.27 -2.43
CA ALA A 110 -7.34 -0.41 -2.35
C ALA A 110 -7.06 1.00 -1.80
N SER A 111 -5.91 1.21 -1.15
CA SER A 111 -5.62 2.43 -0.41
C SER A 111 -5.29 3.63 -1.27
N GLN A 112 -4.83 3.40 -2.51
CA GLN A 112 -4.39 4.44 -3.43
C GLN A 112 -3.31 5.38 -2.84
N VAL A 113 -2.51 4.89 -1.87
CA VAL A 113 -1.44 5.67 -1.23
C VAL A 113 -0.05 5.39 -1.78
N THR A 114 0.87 6.33 -1.56
CA THR A 114 2.29 6.13 -1.86
C THR A 114 2.90 5.09 -0.93
N ALA A 115 3.74 4.21 -1.48
CA ALA A 115 4.43 3.18 -0.70
C ALA A 115 5.37 3.77 0.35
N VAL A 116 6.04 4.89 0.04
CA VAL A 116 6.87 5.65 0.99
C VAL A 116 6.13 6.92 1.37
N PRO A 117 5.88 7.19 2.67
CA PRO A 117 6.37 6.46 3.85
C PRO A 117 5.43 5.34 4.35
N THR A 118 4.28 5.10 3.71
CA THR A 118 3.15 4.34 4.28
C THR A 118 3.43 2.87 4.55
N PHE A 119 3.98 2.15 3.57
CA PHE A 119 4.15 0.69 3.62
C PHE A 119 5.55 0.27 4.09
N GLY A 120 6.38 1.21 4.52
CA GLY A 120 7.71 0.95 5.07
C GLY A 120 7.74 -0.09 6.20
N ALA A 121 8.91 -0.65 6.45
CA ALA A 121 9.12 -1.73 7.41
C ALA A 121 8.63 -1.38 8.82
N VAL A 122 7.85 -2.30 9.38
CA VAL A 122 7.52 -2.41 10.79
C VAL A 122 8.53 -3.36 11.41
N GLN A 123 9.34 -2.82 12.32
CA GLN A 123 10.40 -3.58 12.98
C GLN A 123 9.81 -4.54 14.03
N PRO A 124 10.48 -5.66 14.33
CA PRO A 124 10.12 -6.51 15.47
C PRO A 124 9.95 -5.71 16.76
N GLY A 125 8.89 -6.03 17.51
CA GLY A 125 8.49 -5.34 18.74
C GLY A 125 7.71 -4.04 18.53
N THR A 126 7.39 -3.67 17.28
CA THR A 126 6.73 -2.40 16.96
C THR A 126 5.41 -2.60 16.22
N SER A 127 4.67 -1.51 16.06
CA SER A 127 3.44 -1.47 15.27
C SER A 127 3.41 -0.21 14.42
N LYS A 128 2.70 -0.30 13.30
CA LYS A 128 2.44 0.83 12.42
C LYS A 128 1.00 0.85 12.00
N THR A 129 0.41 2.04 12.02
CA THR A 129 -0.97 2.28 11.60
C THR A 129 -0.98 3.28 10.47
N TYR A 130 -1.88 3.06 9.51
CA TYR A 130 -2.24 4.06 8.52
C TYR A 130 -3.72 3.94 8.16
N CYS A 131 -4.30 5.05 7.70
CA CYS A 131 -5.70 5.12 7.32
C CYS A 131 -5.87 5.50 5.85
N TYR A 132 -6.96 5.00 5.24
CA TYR A 132 -7.40 5.38 3.90
C TYR A 132 -8.91 5.23 3.76
N ILE A 133 -9.51 5.99 2.84
CA ILE A 133 -10.92 5.83 2.47
C ILE A 133 -11.02 4.75 1.38
N ALA A 134 -11.92 3.79 1.55
CA ALA A 134 -12.23 2.78 0.53
C ALA A 134 -13.05 3.41 -0.63
N GLU A 135 -12.39 4.15 -1.52
CA GLU A 135 -13.08 4.94 -2.55
C GLU A 135 -13.62 4.11 -3.72
N VAL A 136 -12.91 3.04 -4.09
CA VAL A 136 -13.22 2.24 -5.28
C VAL A 136 -13.80 0.89 -4.87
N PRO A 137 -15.04 0.54 -5.29
CA PRO A 137 -15.63 -0.75 -4.96
C PRO A 137 -14.97 -1.86 -5.79
N GLY A 138 -14.66 -2.99 -5.16
CA GLY A 138 -14.04 -4.12 -5.85
C GLY A 138 -13.39 -5.12 -4.89
N VAL A 139 -12.58 -6.00 -5.47
CA VAL A 139 -11.73 -6.94 -4.73
C VAL A 139 -10.28 -6.59 -5.02
N PHE A 140 -9.54 -6.27 -3.97
CA PHE A 140 -8.16 -5.83 -4.05
C PHE A 140 -7.28 -6.80 -3.28
N LYS A 141 -6.04 -6.97 -3.76
CA LYS A 141 -5.04 -7.70 -2.99
C LYS A 141 -4.49 -6.80 -1.90
N TYR A 142 -3.96 -7.45 -0.89
CA TYR A 142 -2.96 -6.84 -0.03
C TYR A 142 -1.83 -7.84 0.18
N HIS A 143 -0.62 -7.33 0.41
CA HIS A 143 0.54 -8.18 0.62
C HIS A 143 1.62 -7.47 1.44
N CYS A 144 2.63 -8.22 1.86
CA CYS A 144 3.81 -7.64 2.44
C CYS A 144 4.54 -6.78 1.40
N SER A 145 4.95 -5.58 1.78
CA SER A 145 5.76 -4.66 0.96
C SER A 145 7.26 -4.93 1.06
N GLY A 146 7.70 -5.77 2.01
CA GLY A 146 9.11 -6.04 2.29
C GLY A 146 9.74 -5.03 3.24
N ALA A 147 11.03 -5.21 3.53
CA ALA A 147 11.74 -4.40 4.54
C ALA A 147 12.29 -3.06 4.02
N ASN A 148 12.36 -2.86 2.70
CA ASN A 148 12.94 -1.66 2.08
C ASN A 148 12.07 -1.24 0.88
N VAL A 149 10.97 -0.52 1.15
CA VAL A 149 10.20 0.20 0.13
C VAL A 149 10.58 1.66 0.06
#